data_AF-A0A7V7D1K1-F1
#
_entry.id   AF-A0A7V7D1K1-F1
#
_cell.length_a   1.000
_cell.length_b   1.000
_cell.length_c   1.000
_cell.angle_alpha   90.00
_cell.angle_beta   90.00
_cell.angle_gamma   90.00
#
_symmetry.space_group_name_H-M   'P 1'
#
loop_
_entity.id
_entity.type
_entity.pdbx_description
1 polymer ?
#
loop_
_entity_poly.entity_id
_entity_poly.type
_entity_poly.pdbx_seq_one_letter_code
_entity_poly.pdbx_strand_id
1 'polypeptide(L)'
;AHGLLAGRDSGLADSWEVLKRAEDEESFTHHGFTGVPETNRIDWILIARQWMVKDACIVREPYEGRYPSDHFPYYVDLEWNFI
;
A
#
# COMPACT_ATOMS: atom_id res chain seq x y z
N ALA A 1 -7.88 -11.42 -3.91
CA ALA A 1 -6.97 -12.49 -3.44
C ALA A 1 -6.27 -12.11 -2.12
N HIS A 2 -5.85 -10.85 -1.91
CA HIS A 2 -5.16 -10.43 -0.67
C HIS A 2 -5.95 -10.69 0.63
N GLY A 3 -7.30 -10.64 0.59
CA GLY A 3 -8.14 -10.90 1.76
C GLY A 3 -7.97 -12.29 2.39
N LEU A 4 -7.48 -13.29 1.64
CA LEU A 4 -7.10 -14.59 2.22
C LEU A 4 -5.87 -14.48 3.14
N LEU A 5 -4.94 -13.59 2.80
CA LEU A 5 -3.72 -13.33 3.54
C LEU A 5 -3.91 -12.30 4.66
N ALA A 6 -4.86 -11.37 4.53
CA ALA A 6 -5.19 -10.39 5.57
C ALA A 6 -6.22 -10.89 6.61
N GLY A 7 -6.58 -12.17 6.55
CA GLY A 7 -7.53 -12.80 7.46
C GLY A 7 -6.96 -13.03 8.86
N ARG A 8 -7.84 -13.16 9.87
CA ARG A 8 -7.44 -13.39 11.27
C ARG A 8 -6.51 -14.60 11.45
N ASP A 9 -6.67 -15.62 10.63
CA ASP A 9 -5.92 -16.88 10.74
C ASP A 9 -4.45 -16.75 10.31
N SER A 10 -4.10 -15.74 9.50
CA SER A 10 -2.71 -15.50 9.07
C SER A 10 -1.89 -14.72 10.11
N GLY A 11 -2.57 -13.95 10.97
CA GLY A 11 -1.93 -12.98 11.86
C GLY A 11 -1.34 -11.76 11.14
N LEU A 12 -1.68 -11.57 9.86
CA LEU A 12 -1.26 -10.42 9.05
C LEU A 12 -2.45 -9.49 8.81
N ALA A 13 -2.20 -8.19 8.86
CA ALA A 13 -3.18 -7.15 8.56
C ALA A 13 -2.73 -6.29 7.38
N ASP A 14 -3.66 -5.76 6.60
CA ASP A 14 -3.36 -4.79 5.55
C ASP A 14 -3.02 -3.42 6.16
N SER A 15 -1.82 -2.92 5.86
CA SER A 15 -1.34 -1.63 6.37
C SER A 15 -2.23 -0.44 5.96
N TRP A 16 -2.90 -0.50 4.81
CA TRP A 16 -3.79 0.57 4.34
C TRP A 16 -5.09 0.59 5.14
N GLU A 17 -5.66 -0.60 5.38
CA GLU A 17 -6.90 -0.77 6.15
C GLU A 17 -6.69 -0.46 7.63
N VAL A 18 -5.53 -0.79 8.20
CA VAL A 18 -5.17 -0.45 9.60
C VAL A 18 -5.26 1.06 9.82
N LEU A 19 -4.88 1.87 8.83
CA LEU A 19 -4.99 3.32 8.85
C LEU A 19 -6.40 3.83 8.51
N LYS A 20 -7.36 2.94 8.21
CA LYS A 20 -8.75 3.25 7.82
C LYS A 20 -8.85 4.17 6.60
N ARG A 21 -7.95 4.00 5.65
CA ARG A 21 -7.96 4.77 4.41
C ARG A 21 -8.98 4.24 3.43
N ALA A 22 -9.45 5.11 2.55
CA ALA A 22 -10.45 4.76 1.54
C ALA A 22 -9.85 3.87 0.43
N GLU A 23 -10.69 3.05 -0.18
CA GLU A 23 -10.37 2.35 -1.43
C GLU A 23 -10.93 3.13 -2.61
N ASP A 24 -10.21 4.19 -2.98
CA ASP A 24 -10.56 5.09 -4.07
C ASP A 24 -9.33 5.41 -4.91
N GLU A 25 -9.44 6.44 -5.76
CA GLU A 25 -8.35 6.82 -6.65
C GLU A 25 -7.03 7.03 -5.89
N GLU A 26 -7.04 7.51 -4.64
CA GLU A 26 -5.82 7.70 -3.84
C GLU A 26 -5.10 6.38 -3.51
N SER A 27 -5.84 5.28 -3.43
CA SER A 27 -5.32 3.95 -3.13
C SER A 27 -4.77 3.22 -4.35
N PHE A 28 -5.10 3.68 -5.57
CA PHE A 28 -4.74 2.97 -6.80
C PHE A 28 -3.24 2.97 -7.05
N THR A 29 -2.71 1.79 -7.38
CA THR A 29 -1.27 1.57 -7.54
C THR A 29 -0.85 1.34 -8.99
N HIS A 30 -1.77 1.21 -9.94
CA HIS A 30 -1.45 1.06 -11.35
C HIS A 30 -1.73 2.36 -12.13
N HIS A 31 -0.89 2.68 -13.11
CA HIS A 31 -1.06 3.85 -13.98
C HIS A 31 -0.57 3.66 -15.43
N GLY A 32 -0.10 2.47 -15.82
CA GLY A 32 0.27 2.17 -17.22
C GLY A 32 1.29 3.13 -17.84
N PHE A 33 2.26 3.62 -17.06
CA PHE A 33 3.24 4.66 -17.45
C PHE A 33 2.69 6.07 -17.75
N THR A 34 1.40 6.32 -17.54
CA THR A 34 0.77 7.63 -17.79
C THR A 34 0.90 8.61 -16.61
N GLY A 35 1.08 8.10 -15.39
CA GLY A 35 1.00 8.88 -14.15
C GLY A 35 -0.43 9.17 -13.70
N VAL A 36 -1.44 8.63 -14.40
CA VAL A 36 -2.85 8.72 -14.03
C VAL A 36 -3.26 7.41 -13.36
N PRO A 37 -3.75 7.41 -12.11
CA PRO A 37 -4.16 6.19 -11.44
C PRO A 37 -5.32 5.48 -12.15
N GLU A 38 -5.26 4.15 -12.20
CA GLU A 38 -6.22 3.33 -12.92
C GLU A 38 -6.75 2.17 -12.05
N THR A 39 -8.05 1.91 -12.19
CA THR A 39 -8.79 0.73 -11.72
C THR A 39 -8.84 0.51 -10.21
N ASN A 40 -7.74 0.16 -9.54
CA ASN A 40 -7.75 -0.32 -8.15
C ASN A 40 -6.36 -0.34 -7.50
N ARG A 41 -6.33 -0.46 -6.16
CA ARG A 41 -5.14 -0.85 -5.39
C ARG A 41 -4.85 -2.33 -5.62
N ILE A 42 -3.70 -2.63 -6.23
CA ILE A 42 -3.28 -4.00 -6.53
C ILE A 42 -1.91 -4.37 -5.93
N ASP A 43 -1.33 -3.47 -5.16
CA ASP A 43 -0.11 -3.69 -4.38
C ASP A 43 -0.42 -3.53 -2.90
N TRP A 44 0.03 -4.50 -2.09
CA TRP A 44 -0.28 -4.59 -0.67
C TRP A 44 0.99 -4.85 0.13
N ILE A 45 1.08 -4.20 1.30
CA ILE A 45 2.06 -4.51 2.34
C ILE A 45 1.28 -4.99 3.55
N LEU A 46 1.45 -6.26 3.89
CA LEU A 46 0.81 -6.87 5.05
C LEU A 46 1.78 -6.87 6.24
N ILE A 47 1.27 -6.52 7.42
CA ILE A 47 2.07 -6.37 8.63
C ILE A 47 1.63 -7.34 9.72
N ALA A 48 2.61 -7.89 10.44
CA ALA A 48 2.39 -8.69 11.64
C ALA A 48 2.22 -7.81 12.89
N ARG A 49 1.62 -8.36 13.95
CA ARG A 49 1.26 -7.65 15.20
C ARG A 49 2.38 -6.87 15.90
N GLN A 50 3.64 -7.22 15.66
CA GLN A 50 4.80 -6.54 16.25
C GLN A 50 5.09 -5.15 15.66
N TRP A 51 4.40 -4.78 14.57
CA TRP A 51 4.58 -3.50 13.91
C TRP A 51 3.37 -2.59 14.14
N MET A 52 3.65 -1.31 14.39
CA MET A 52 2.67 -0.23 14.35
C MET A 52 2.81 0.50 13.01
N VAL A 53 1.70 0.68 12.29
CA VAL A 53 1.68 1.48 11.07
C VAL A 53 1.57 2.95 11.45
N LYS A 54 2.58 3.75 11.12
CA LYS A 54 2.62 5.19 11.41
C LYS A 54 1.98 5.99 10.29
N ASP A 55 2.32 5.64 9.07
CA ASP A 55 1.81 6.26 7.87
C ASP A 55 1.90 5.30 6.68
N ALA A 56 1.23 5.64 5.60
CA ALA A 56 1.32 4.95 4.32
C ALA A 56 1.15 5.95 3.18
N CYS A 57 1.58 5.67 1.96
CA CYS A 57 1.21 6.47 0.80
C CYS A 57 1.49 5.73 -0.50
N ILE A 58 0.76 6.11 -1.55
CA ILE A 58 1.12 5.78 -2.92
C ILE A 58 2.01 6.91 -3.44
N VAL A 59 3.27 6.61 -3.77
CA VAL A 59 4.22 7.60 -4.29
C VAL A 59 3.93 7.83 -5.77
N ARG A 60 3.51 9.04 -6.14
CA ARG A 60 3.03 9.33 -7.51
C ARG A 60 4.00 10.16 -8.32
N GLU A 61 5.02 10.70 -7.67
CA GLU A 61 5.96 11.60 -8.31
C GLU A 61 6.89 10.83 -9.25
N PRO A 62 7.06 11.29 -10.50
CA PRO A 62 8.00 10.69 -11.42
C PRO A 62 9.45 10.95 -10.96
N TYR A 63 10.31 9.95 -11.10
CA TYR A 63 11.73 10.06 -10.82
C TYR A 63 12.46 10.54 -12.08
N GLU A 64 13.13 11.70 -12.02
CA GLU A 64 13.80 12.32 -13.18
C GLU A 64 12.88 12.44 -14.42
N GLY A 65 11.60 12.74 -14.18
CA GLY A 65 10.59 12.89 -15.24
C GLY A 65 10.13 11.58 -15.88
N ARG A 66 10.44 10.43 -15.27
CA ARG A 66 10.06 9.10 -15.76
C ARG A 66 9.43 8.25 -14.67
N TYR A 67 8.60 7.30 -15.08
CA TYR A 67 8.09 6.24 -14.22
C TYR A 67 8.91 4.96 -14.45
N PRO A 68 9.60 4.44 -13.42
CA PRO A 68 10.38 3.20 -13.53
C PRO A 68 9.53 1.94 -13.75
N SER A 69 8.22 2.00 -13.45
CA SER A 69 7.24 0.93 -13.60
C SER A 69 5.90 1.53 -14.03
N ASP A 70 5.00 0.67 -14.54
CA ASP A 70 3.57 0.92 -14.72
C ASP A 70 2.79 0.99 -13.41
N HIS A 71 3.44 0.64 -12.29
CA HIS A 71 2.90 0.77 -10.94
C HIS A 71 3.56 1.92 -10.17
N PHE A 72 2.74 2.63 -9.39
CA PHE A 72 3.20 3.52 -8.34
C PHE A 72 3.73 2.72 -7.15
N PRO A 73 4.87 3.11 -6.56
CA PRO A 73 5.35 2.49 -5.33
C PRO A 73 4.36 2.67 -4.16
N TYR A 74 4.10 1.58 -3.45
CA TYR A 74 3.40 1.64 -2.16
C TYR A 74 4.42 1.75 -1.02
N TYR A 75 4.36 2.84 -0.25
CA TYR A 75 5.24 3.11 0.88
C TYR A 75 4.48 3.02 2.20
N VAL A 76 5.12 2.47 3.23
CA VAL A 76 4.58 2.36 4.58
C VAL A 76 5.65 2.69 5.60
N ASP A 77 5.36 3.62 6.50
CA ASP A 77 6.20 3.94 7.65
C ASP A 77 5.78 3.07 8.85
N LEU A 78 6.74 2.37 9.44
CA LEU A 78 6.52 1.35 10.46
C LEU A 78 7.38 1.62 11.69
N GLU A 79 6.76 1.47 12.85
CA GLU A 79 7.43 1.47 14.14
C GLU A 79 7.40 0.06 14.73
N TRP A 80 8.54 -0.43 15.20
CA TRP A 80 8.58 -1.70 15.94
C TRP A 80 8.03 -1.50 17.34
N ASN A 81 7.04 -2.31 17.71
CA ASN A 81 6.45 -2.28 19.03
C ASN A 81 7.16 -3.30 19.94
N PHE A 82 7.92 -2.82 20.91
CA PHE A 82 8.50 -3.65 21.97
C PHE A 82 7.41 -3.95 23.02
N ILE A 83 6.61 -4.98 22.78
CA ILE A 83 5.80 -5.64 23.82
C ILE A 83 6.35 -7.04 24.05
#